data_AF-F3UC72-F1
#
_entry.id   AF-F3UC72-F1
#
_cell.length_a   1.000
_cell.length_b   1.000
_cell.length_c   1.000
_cell.angle_alpha   90.00
_cell.angle_beta   90.00
_cell.angle_gamma   90.00
#
_symmetry.space_group_name_H-M   'P 1'
#
loop_
_entity.id
_entity.type
_entity.pdbx_description
1 polymer ?
#
loop_
_entity_poly.entity_id
_entity_poly.type
_entity_poly.pdbx_seq_one_letter_code
_entity_poly.pdbx_strand_id
1 'polypeptide(L)' 'MTDRSYLPYQSARNFQDRGMAKWAGFFLSEHSTALAKKN' A
#
# COMPACT_ATOMS: atom_id res chain seq x y z
N MET A 1 8.09 5.20 9.93
CA MET A 1 8.78 3.95 9.57
C MET A 1 9.07 3.20 10.86
N THR A 2 8.53 2.00 11.03
CA THR A 2 8.80 1.16 12.21
C THR A 2 10.25 0.68 12.15
N ASP A 3 11.01 0.86 13.23
CA ASP A 3 12.35 0.28 13.30
C ASP A 3 12.25 -1.25 13.35
N ARG A 4 12.95 -1.91 12.43
CA ARG A 4 12.99 -3.37 12.29
C ARG A 4 14.42 -3.89 12.46
N SER A 5 15.33 -3.10 13.03
CA SER A 5 16.73 -3.44 13.29
C SER A 5 16.91 -4.78 14.02
N TYR A 6 15.91 -5.20 14.81
CA TYR A 6 15.88 -6.47 15.53
C TYR A 6 15.70 -7.72 14.63
N LEU A 7 15.37 -7.56 13.34
CA LEU A 7 15.20 -8.70 12.44
C LEU A 7 16.56 -9.18 11.89
N PRO A 8 16.83 -10.50 11.95
CA PRO A 8 18.13 -11.06 11.57
C PRO A 8 18.43 -10.96 10.07
N TYR A 9 17.40 -10.97 9.21
CA TYR A 9 17.57 -10.96 7.77
C TYR A 9 17.32 -9.57 7.17
N GLN A 10 18.23 -9.11 6.30
CA GLN A 10 18.10 -7.83 5.60
C GLN A 10 16.84 -7.76 4.73
N SER A 11 16.45 -8.88 4.11
CA SER A 11 15.22 -8.99 3.33
C SER A 11 13.97 -8.68 4.16
N ALA A 12 13.93 -9.11 5.42
CA ALA A 12 12.81 -8.85 6.33
C ALA A 12 12.77 -7.39 6.83
N ARG A 13 13.94 -6.77 7.00
CA ARG A 13 14.07 -5.33 7.34
C ARG A 13 13.61 -4.43 6.19
N ASN A 14 13.96 -4.81 4.97
CA ASN A 14 13.62 -4.08 3.75
C ASN A 14 12.27 -4.48 3.15
N PHE A 15 11.57 -5.46 3.74
CA PHE A 15 10.28 -5.91 3.25
C PHE A 15 9.24 -4.81 3.42
N GLN A 16 8.85 -4.22 2.29
CA GLN A 16 7.70 -3.35 2.19
C GLN A 16 6.54 -4.19 1.68
N ASP A 17 5.50 -4.31 2.50
CA ASP A 17 4.28 -5.02 2.11
C ASP A 17 3.63 -4.31 0.91
N ARG A 18 3.78 -4.92 -0.28
CA ARG A 18 3.19 -4.41 -1.52
C ARG A 18 1.68 -4.63 -1.60
N GLY A 19 1.12 -5.42 -0.68
CA GLY A 19 -0.31 -5.68 -0.60
C GLY A 19 -1.09 -4.37 -0.47
N MET A 20 -0.64 -3.47 0.39
CA MET A 20 -1.28 -2.17 0.59
C MET A 20 -1.14 -1.22 -0.61
N ALA A 21 -0.05 -1.32 -1.39
CA ALA A 21 0.11 -0.50 -2.59
C ALA A 21 -0.88 -0.86 -3.69
N LYS A 22 -1.18 -2.16 -3.87
CA LYS A 22 -2.17 -2.62 -4.87
C LYS A 22 -3.60 -2.25 -4.45
N TRP A 23 -3.94 -2.42 -3.18
CA TRP A 23 -5.28 -2.10 -2.66
C TRP A 23 -5.54 -0.59 -2.58
N ALA A 24 -4.52 0.22 -2.27
CA ALA A 24 -4.64 1.68 -2.28
C ALA A 24 -4.98 2.23 -3.68
N GLY A 25 -4.36 1.70 -4.74
CA GLY A 25 -4.67 2.08 -6.11
C GLY A 25 -6.09 1.69 -6.54
N PHE A 26 -6.54 0.49 -6.15
CA PHE A 26 -7.91 0.02 -6.39
C PHE A 26 -8.94 0.93 -5.70
N PHE A 27 -8.78 1.19 -4.40
CA PHE A 27 -9.66 2.05 -3.62
C PHE A 27 -9.78 3.46 -4.22
N LEU A 28 -8.65 4.10 -4.56
CA LEU A 28 -8.66 5.42 -5.18
C LEU A 28 -9.35 5.43 -6.56
N SER A 29 -9.16 4.37 -7.36
CA SER A 29 -9.79 4.25 -8.69
C SER A 29 -11.31 4.09 -8.62
N GLU A 30 -11.83 3.31 -7.66
CA GLU A 30 -13.27 3.14 -7.46
C GLU A 30 -13.93 4.45 -6.99
N HIS A 31 -13.31 5.13 -6.03
CA HIS A 31 -13.83 6.38 -5.48
C HIS A 31 -13.79 7.55 -6.49
N SER A 32 -12.73 7.67 -7.31
CA SER A 32 -12.66 8.69 -8.36
C SER A 32 -13.67 8.45 -9.49
N THR A 33 -13.91 7.19 -9.86
CA THR A 33 -14.89 6.82 -10.90
C THR A 33 -16.32 7.08 -10.42
N ALA A 34 -16.62 6.82 -9.14
CA ALA A 34 -17.91 7.11 -8.53
C ALA A 34 -18.21 8.62 -8.47
N LEU A 35 -17.20 9.47 -8.25
CA LEU A 35 -17.34 10.92 -8.31
C LEU A 35 -17.49 11.44 -9.76
N ALA A 36 -16.78 10.85 -10.73
CA ALA A 36 -16.88 11.23 -12.13
C ALA A 36 -18.23 10.86 -12.78
N LYS A 37 -18.86 9.76 -12.33
CA LYS A 37 -20.16 9.27 -12.84
C LYS A 37 -21.37 10.06 -12.32
N LYS A 38 -21.18 10.96 -11.33
CA LYS A 38 -22.25 11.73 -10.68
C LYS A 38 -22.47 13.13 -11.30
N ASN A 39 -21.97 13.40 -12.50
CA ASN A 39 -22.26 14.62 -13.26
C ASN A 39 -22.99 14.29 -14.56
#